data_AF-A0A7L6BE76-F1
#
_entry.id   AF-A0A7L6BE76-F1
#
_cell.length_a   1.000
_cell.length_b   1.000
_cell.length_c   1.000
_cell.angle_alpha   90.00
_cell.angle_beta   90.00
_cell.angle_gamma   90.00
#
_symmetry.space_group_name_H-M   'P 1'
#
loop_
_entity.id
_entity.type
_entity.pdbx_description
1 polymer ?
#
loop_
_entity_poly.entity_id
_entity_poly.type
_entity_poly.pdbx_seq_one_letter_code
_entity_poly.pdbx_strand_id
1 'polypeptide(L)'
;MRVTKGRGALATVVSTVAVVAGVGWAAPASATPAGLETVTQSAAESSADKSALASCPAGKVVTGGGGFLPAGSSAAGRVALDRLEPLANGTGFVATMREVGPVNFAGDWGLQALAQCATSPAGYQVVATTGAVGTEFVTASCGTKKVIGMGGRINSGLGDVVLDQVVPSFDLTSVTVRAVAVQGTSPAGWSATSIAVCATAPAGLERVATIGTSASNPSDSGLRACPAGKGLYSAGADINAGNGQVLLTGVNITGGNTARVRADEDADGFAGSWSLNGYGICGS
;
A
#
# COMPACT_ATOMS: atom_id res chain seq x y z
N MET A 1 -25.67 -52.08 81.44
CA MET A 1 -25.16 -50.70 81.28
C MET A 1 -24.95 -50.45 79.79
N ARG A 2 -25.76 -49.54 79.20
CA ARG A 2 -25.67 -48.81 77.89
C ARG A 2 -25.10 -49.53 76.63
N VAL A 3 -25.89 -49.77 75.56
CA VAL A 3 -26.31 -48.84 74.44
C VAL A 3 -25.13 -48.59 73.48
N THR A 4 -25.15 -48.71 72.13
CA THR A 4 -26.10 -49.03 71.04
C THR A 4 -25.27 -49.25 69.75
N LYS A 5 -25.70 -50.11 68.81
CA LYS A 5 -25.11 -50.27 67.46
C LYS A 5 -25.70 -49.24 66.48
N GLY A 6 -24.82 -48.59 65.71
CA GLY A 6 -25.15 -47.51 64.77
C GLY A 6 -25.80 -47.98 63.46
N ARG A 7 -26.70 -47.13 62.95
CA ARG A 7 -27.43 -47.21 61.68
C ARG A 7 -26.59 -46.63 60.54
N GLY A 8 -26.51 -47.32 59.40
CA GLY A 8 -26.08 -46.75 58.12
C GLY A 8 -27.29 -46.27 57.32
N ALA A 9 -27.26 -45.02 56.83
CA ALA A 9 -28.30 -44.44 55.99
C ALA A 9 -27.73 -44.15 54.59
N LEU A 10 -28.52 -44.48 53.56
CA LEU A 10 -28.26 -44.21 52.14
C LEU A 10 -28.21 -42.69 51.89
N ALA A 11 -27.20 -42.24 51.13
CA ALA A 11 -27.10 -40.87 50.62
C ALA A 11 -27.62 -40.80 49.17
N THR A 12 -28.64 -39.98 48.96
CA THR A 12 -29.19 -39.57 47.67
C THR A 12 -28.29 -38.50 47.03
N VAL A 13 -27.83 -38.74 45.80
CA VAL A 13 -27.06 -37.76 45.01
C VAL A 13 -28.06 -36.87 44.24
N VAL A 14 -28.03 -35.56 44.51
CA VAL A 14 -28.77 -34.55 43.74
C VAL A 14 -27.78 -33.89 42.78
N SER A 15 -27.98 -34.09 41.48
CA SER A 15 -27.20 -33.45 40.41
C SER A 15 -27.73 -32.04 40.13
N THR A 16 -26.95 -31.01 40.45
CA THR A 16 -27.17 -29.62 40.02
C THR A 16 -26.58 -29.42 38.63
N VAL A 17 -27.44 -29.16 37.64
CA VAL A 17 -27.04 -28.69 36.30
C VAL A 17 -26.72 -27.20 36.38
N ALA A 18 -25.46 -26.83 36.19
CA ALA A 18 -25.04 -25.44 36.05
C ALA A 18 -25.24 -24.98 34.60
N VAL A 19 -26.19 -24.07 34.37
CA VAL A 19 -26.36 -23.39 33.08
C VAL A 19 -25.27 -22.32 32.98
N VAL A 20 -24.22 -22.60 32.20
CA VAL A 20 -23.21 -21.59 31.84
C VAL A 20 -23.83 -20.71 30.75
N ALA A 21 -24.32 -19.53 31.13
CA ALA A 21 -24.72 -18.51 30.19
C ALA A 21 -23.47 -18.03 29.43
N GLY A 22 -23.35 -18.40 28.17
CA GLY A 22 -22.30 -17.92 27.27
C GLY A 22 -22.46 -16.42 27.06
N VAL A 23 -21.61 -15.61 27.69
CA VAL A 23 -21.44 -14.20 27.35
C VAL A 23 -20.77 -14.16 25.99
N GLY A 24 -21.58 -14.09 24.93
CA GLY A 24 -21.10 -13.84 23.58
C GLY A 24 -20.45 -12.47 23.54
N TRP A 25 -19.14 -12.43 23.34
CA TRP A 25 -18.44 -11.19 23.03
C TRP A 25 -18.98 -10.71 21.68
N ALA A 26 -19.79 -9.65 21.69
CA ALA A 26 -20.14 -8.96 20.47
C ALA A 26 -18.84 -8.45 19.86
N ALA A 27 -18.42 -9.04 18.74
CA ALA A 27 -17.34 -8.46 17.95
C ALA A 27 -17.73 -7.01 17.63
N PRO A 28 -16.84 -6.02 17.83
CA PRO A 28 -17.16 -4.66 17.46
C PRO A 28 -17.57 -4.64 15.99
N ALA A 29 -18.71 -4.02 15.69
CA ALA A 29 -19.12 -3.74 14.33
C ALA A 29 -18.19 -2.66 13.75
N SER A 30 -16.98 -3.07 13.36
CA SER A 30 -16.07 -2.27 12.56
C SER A 30 -16.39 -2.58 11.11
N ALA A 31 -16.97 -1.60 10.42
CA ALA A 31 -17.32 -1.73 9.02
C ALA A 31 -16.08 -1.44 8.17
N THR A 32 -15.84 -2.21 7.11
CA THR A 32 -14.97 -1.78 6.01
C THR A 32 -15.45 -0.41 5.49
N PRO A 33 -14.57 0.45 4.94
CA PRO A 33 -14.97 1.71 4.34
C PRO A 33 -16.21 1.57 3.47
N ALA A 34 -17.15 2.51 3.63
CA ALA A 34 -18.42 2.45 2.92
C ALA A 34 -18.23 2.28 1.41
N GLY A 35 -18.77 1.19 0.87
CA GLY A 35 -18.70 0.87 -0.55
C GLY A 35 -17.30 0.53 -1.07
N LEU A 36 -16.34 0.14 -0.21
CA LEU A 36 -14.99 -0.23 -0.64
C LEU A 36 -15.02 -1.34 -1.70
N GLU A 37 -14.28 -1.13 -2.77
CA GLU A 37 -14.11 -2.06 -3.87
C GLU A 37 -12.73 -1.87 -4.51
N THR A 38 -12.10 -2.99 -4.86
CA THR A 38 -10.82 -2.98 -5.59
C THR A 38 -11.08 -3.20 -7.06
N VAL A 39 -10.70 -2.24 -7.91
CA VAL A 39 -10.72 -2.41 -9.36
C VAL A 39 -9.30 -2.68 -9.84
N THR A 40 -9.14 -3.65 -10.73
CA THR A 40 -7.85 -4.00 -11.34
C THR A 40 -7.94 -3.80 -12.85
N GLN A 41 -6.93 -3.19 -13.44
CA GLN A 41 -6.78 -3.10 -14.89
C GLN A 41 -5.37 -3.44 -15.32
N SER A 42 -5.25 -4.18 -16.42
CA SER A 42 -3.95 -4.53 -17.01
C SER A 42 -3.64 -3.62 -18.18
N ALA A 43 -2.38 -3.21 -18.33
CA ALA A 43 -1.87 -2.70 -19.59
C ALA A 43 -1.37 -3.89 -20.43
N ALA A 44 -1.81 -4.00 -21.69
CA ALA A 44 -1.27 -4.97 -22.64
C ALA A 44 -0.19 -4.32 -23.54
N GLU A 45 0.86 -5.11 -23.82
CA GLU A 45 2.09 -4.85 -24.61
C GLU A 45 1.96 -3.80 -25.73
N SER A 46 2.71 -2.69 -25.73
CA SER A 46 4.02 -2.55 -26.43
C SER A 46 4.50 -1.08 -26.45
N SER A 47 4.90 -0.54 -25.31
CA SER A 47 5.59 0.76 -25.24
C SER A 47 6.65 0.74 -24.15
N ALA A 48 7.69 1.56 -24.31
CA ALA A 48 8.79 1.72 -23.33
C ALA A 48 8.27 2.06 -21.91
N ASP A 49 7.09 2.66 -21.86
CA ASP A 49 6.30 2.86 -20.64
C ASP A 49 5.02 2.05 -20.74
N LYS A 50 4.62 1.36 -19.67
CA LYS A 50 3.29 0.73 -19.58
C LYS A 50 2.46 1.49 -18.59
N SER A 51 1.29 1.94 -19.03
CA SER A 51 0.36 2.71 -18.21
C SER A 51 -1.02 2.08 -18.25
N ALA A 52 -1.63 1.91 -17.08
CA ALA A 52 -3.00 1.41 -16.92
C ALA A 52 -3.79 2.33 -16.00
N LEU A 53 -5.04 2.56 -16.37
CA LEU A 53 -6.03 3.27 -15.57
C LEU A 53 -7.04 2.27 -14.99
N ALA A 54 -7.06 2.12 -13.68
CA ALA A 54 -8.13 1.45 -12.95
C ALA A 54 -9.22 2.48 -12.62
N SER A 55 -10.34 2.44 -13.35
CA SER A 55 -11.46 3.36 -13.17
C SER A 55 -12.38 2.94 -12.04
N CYS A 56 -12.75 3.88 -11.18
CA CYS A 56 -13.74 3.63 -10.14
C CYS A 56 -15.15 3.48 -10.71
N PRO A 57 -15.99 2.60 -10.13
CA PRO A 57 -17.39 2.50 -10.51
C PRO A 57 -18.13 3.83 -10.33
N ALA A 58 -19.22 4.01 -11.09
CA ALA A 58 -20.07 5.19 -10.98
C ALA A 58 -20.53 5.41 -9.52
N GLY A 59 -20.44 6.66 -9.05
CA GLY A 59 -20.80 7.04 -7.68
C GLY A 59 -19.74 6.77 -6.62
N LYS A 60 -18.57 6.22 -6.98
CA LYS A 60 -17.42 6.04 -6.09
C LYS A 60 -16.27 6.95 -6.47
N VAL A 61 -15.37 7.19 -5.51
CA VAL A 61 -14.12 7.93 -5.71
C VAL A 61 -12.93 7.06 -5.34
N VAL A 62 -11.79 7.30 -5.96
CA VAL A 62 -10.52 6.67 -5.64
C VAL A 62 -10.04 7.14 -4.27
N THR A 63 -9.76 6.20 -3.39
CA THR A 63 -9.16 6.47 -2.06
C THR A 63 -7.68 6.12 -2.02
N GLY A 64 -7.19 5.42 -3.05
CA GLY A 64 -5.81 5.00 -3.21
C GLY A 64 -5.71 3.96 -4.31
N GLY A 65 -4.57 3.30 -4.40
CA GLY A 65 -4.36 2.30 -5.43
C GLY A 65 -2.94 1.75 -5.38
N GLY A 66 -2.53 1.20 -6.50
CA GLY A 66 -1.23 0.58 -6.65
C GLY A 66 -0.92 0.24 -8.09
N GLY A 67 0.30 -0.20 -8.32
CA GLY A 67 0.80 -0.70 -9.58
C GLY A 67 1.78 -1.84 -9.27
N PHE A 68 1.72 -2.93 -10.02
CA PHE A 68 2.66 -4.02 -9.80
C PHE A 68 2.96 -4.79 -11.08
N LEU A 69 4.22 -5.23 -11.16
CA LEU A 69 4.67 -6.22 -12.11
C LEU A 69 4.05 -7.59 -11.76
N PRO A 70 3.37 -8.27 -12.70
CA PRO A 70 2.83 -9.60 -12.45
C PRO A 70 3.89 -10.59 -11.97
N ALA A 71 3.51 -11.48 -11.05
CA ALA A 71 4.42 -12.46 -10.48
C ALA A 71 5.02 -13.38 -11.57
N GLY A 72 6.32 -13.67 -11.44
CA GLY A 72 7.05 -14.51 -12.41
C GLY A 72 7.51 -13.78 -13.66
N SER A 73 7.31 -12.46 -13.78
CA SER A 73 7.89 -11.68 -14.87
C SER A 73 9.41 -11.65 -14.79
N SER A 74 10.06 -11.80 -15.95
CA SER A 74 11.51 -11.67 -16.12
C SER A 74 11.99 -10.21 -16.14
N ALA A 75 11.08 -9.22 -16.08
CA ALA A 75 11.42 -7.80 -16.02
C ALA A 75 11.68 -7.29 -14.60
N ALA A 76 11.64 -8.16 -13.58
CA ALA A 76 12.05 -7.79 -12.23
C ALA A 76 13.50 -7.25 -12.25
N GLY A 77 13.73 -6.10 -11.62
CA GLY A 77 15.02 -5.39 -11.68
C GLY A 77 15.31 -4.68 -13.00
N ARG A 78 14.37 -4.68 -13.96
CA ARG A 78 14.51 -4.02 -15.27
C ARG A 78 13.47 -2.93 -15.51
N VAL A 79 12.40 -2.93 -14.71
CA VAL A 79 11.35 -1.93 -14.75
C VAL A 79 11.07 -1.40 -13.35
N ALA A 80 10.64 -0.15 -13.25
CA ALA A 80 10.24 0.45 -11.98
C ALA A 80 8.94 1.23 -12.11
N LEU A 81 8.25 1.42 -10.99
CA LEU A 81 7.12 2.35 -10.89
C LEU A 81 7.61 3.79 -11.07
N ASP A 82 7.03 4.46 -12.06
CA ASP A 82 7.26 5.87 -12.42
C ASP A 82 6.07 6.75 -12.01
N ARG A 83 4.88 6.14 -11.92
CA ARG A 83 3.63 6.81 -11.57
C ARG A 83 2.74 5.89 -10.74
N LEU A 84 2.24 6.44 -9.64
CA LEU A 84 1.20 5.92 -8.76
C LEU A 84 0.26 7.09 -8.46
N GLU A 85 -0.76 7.29 -9.27
CA GLU A 85 -1.53 8.53 -9.27
C GLU A 85 -3.04 8.30 -9.08
N PRO A 86 -3.61 8.69 -7.92
CA PRO A 86 -5.04 8.92 -7.85
C PRO A 86 -5.40 10.15 -8.69
N LEU A 87 -6.36 10.02 -9.60
CA LEU A 87 -6.77 11.12 -10.48
C LEU A 87 -7.40 12.26 -9.67
N ALA A 88 -7.09 13.51 -10.04
CA ALA A 88 -7.55 14.70 -9.32
C ALA A 88 -9.09 14.82 -9.22
N ASN A 89 -9.80 14.31 -10.23
CA ASN A 89 -11.27 14.25 -10.25
C ASN A 89 -11.86 13.07 -9.45
N GLY A 90 -11.01 12.24 -8.85
CA GLY A 90 -11.39 11.07 -8.07
C GLY A 90 -11.85 9.85 -8.88
N THR A 91 -11.79 9.86 -10.21
CA THR A 91 -12.46 8.81 -11.02
C THR A 91 -11.65 7.52 -11.17
N GLY A 92 -10.42 7.45 -10.66
CA GLY A 92 -9.61 6.25 -10.79
C GLY A 92 -8.17 6.44 -10.38
N PHE A 93 -7.37 5.39 -10.58
CA PHE A 93 -5.96 5.35 -10.26
C PHE A 93 -5.15 4.95 -11.50
N VAL A 94 -4.11 5.73 -11.81
CA VAL A 94 -3.16 5.43 -12.88
C VAL A 94 -1.88 4.89 -12.27
N ALA A 95 -1.44 3.73 -12.76
CA ALA A 95 -0.07 3.28 -12.53
C ALA A 95 0.70 3.34 -13.86
N THR A 96 1.97 3.71 -13.79
CA THR A 96 2.91 3.60 -14.90
C THR A 96 4.19 2.94 -14.41
N MET A 97 4.68 1.96 -15.15
CA MET A 97 6.02 1.41 -15.01
C MET A 97 6.81 1.72 -16.28
N ARG A 98 8.11 1.89 -16.13
CA ARG A 98 9.05 2.13 -17.24
C ARG A 98 10.23 1.19 -17.13
N GLU A 99 10.84 0.90 -18.26
CA GLU A 99 12.17 0.30 -18.30
C GLU A 99 13.19 1.25 -17.69
N VAL A 100 14.17 0.67 -16.99
CA VAL A 100 15.16 1.40 -16.20
C VAL A 100 16.57 1.01 -16.63
N GLY A 101 17.45 2.00 -16.69
CA GLY A 101 18.86 1.84 -17.01
C GLY A 101 19.19 2.01 -18.49
N PRO A 102 20.48 1.96 -18.85
CA PRO A 102 20.97 2.32 -20.19
C PRO A 102 20.63 1.29 -21.28
N VAL A 103 20.11 0.12 -20.90
CA VAL A 103 19.78 -0.96 -21.84
C VAL A 103 18.33 -1.38 -21.64
N ASN A 104 17.49 -1.04 -22.63
CA ASN A 104 16.10 -1.45 -22.71
C ASN A 104 15.94 -2.96 -22.53
N PHE A 105 14.86 -3.37 -21.88
CA PHE A 105 14.58 -4.77 -21.64
C PHE A 105 13.92 -5.38 -22.89
N ALA A 106 14.55 -6.42 -23.46
CA ALA A 106 14.09 -7.01 -24.72
C ALA A 106 12.97 -8.05 -24.55
N GLY A 107 12.56 -8.37 -23.32
CA GLY A 107 11.51 -9.35 -23.05
C GLY A 107 10.12 -8.71 -22.87
N ASP A 108 9.07 -9.52 -22.98
CA ASP A 108 7.70 -9.08 -22.74
C ASP A 108 7.41 -8.94 -21.24
N TRP A 109 6.65 -7.92 -20.85
CA TRP A 109 6.34 -7.66 -19.44
C TRP A 109 5.04 -6.88 -19.26
N GLY A 110 4.21 -7.23 -18.28
CA GLY A 110 2.93 -6.54 -18.04
C GLY A 110 2.97 -5.54 -16.90
N LEU A 111 1.93 -4.71 -16.80
CA LEU A 111 1.61 -3.93 -15.60
C LEU A 111 0.15 -4.19 -15.20
N GLN A 112 -0.09 -4.38 -13.91
CA GLN A 112 -1.43 -4.30 -13.32
C GLN A 112 -1.55 -3.04 -12.45
N ALA A 113 -2.51 -2.17 -12.78
CA ALA A 113 -2.93 -1.05 -11.96
C ALA A 113 -4.13 -1.42 -11.09
N LEU A 114 -4.16 -0.88 -9.87
CA LEU A 114 -5.23 -1.07 -8.89
C LEU A 114 -5.79 0.27 -8.46
N ALA A 115 -7.10 0.35 -8.28
CA ALA A 115 -7.78 1.43 -7.58
C ALA A 115 -8.57 0.87 -6.40
N GLN A 116 -8.39 1.45 -5.20
CA GLN A 116 -9.35 1.31 -4.10
C GLN A 116 -10.39 2.39 -4.25
N CYS A 117 -11.63 1.98 -4.51
CA CYS A 117 -12.75 2.88 -4.72
C CYS A 117 -13.73 2.75 -3.57
N ALA A 118 -14.23 3.86 -3.05
CA ALA A 118 -15.21 3.87 -1.97
C ALA A 118 -16.28 4.92 -2.23
N THR A 119 -17.38 4.87 -1.47
CA THR A 119 -18.28 6.01 -1.35
C THR A 119 -17.46 7.21 -0.86
N SER A 120 -17.68 8.37 -1.49
CA SER A 120 -16.90 9.58 -1.21
C SER A 120 -16.91 9.94 0.29
N PRO A 121 -15.75 9.89 0.97
CA PRO A 121 -15.66 10.26 2.37
C PRO A 121 -15.96 11.75 2.58
N ALA A 122 -16.40 12.11 3.78
CA ALA A 122 -16.67 13.50 4.12
C ALA A 122 -15.42 14.38 3.91
N GLY A 123 -15.57 15.49 3.21
CA GLY A 123 -14.46 16.40 2.92
C GLY A 123 -13.42 15.84 1.94
N TYR A 124 -13.74 14.81 1.16
CA TYR A 124 -12.85 14.24 0.13
C TYR A 124 -12.24 15.30 -0.79
N GLN A 125 -10.94 15.21 -1.02
CA GLN A 125 -10.20 15.97 -2.03
C GLN A 125 -8.91 15.24 -2.42
N VAL A 126 -8.41 15.49 -3.63
CA VAL A 126 -7.06 15.09 -4.04
C VAL A 126 -6.20 16.35 -4.10
N VAL A 127 -5.07 16.34 -3.39
CA VAL A 127 -4.10 17.43 -3.36
C VAL A 127 -2.81 16.94 -4.01
N ALA A 128 -2.24 17.75 -4.89
CA ALA A 128 -0.96 17.47 -5.52
C ALA A 128 0.02 18.63 -5.27
N THR A 129 1.29 18.30 -5.12
CA THR A 129 2.38 19.29 -5.01
C THR A 129 3.52 18.82 -5.89
N THR A 130 3.98 19.70 -6.78
CA THR A 130 5.12 19.44 -7.67
C THR A 130 6.33 20.18 -7.15
N GLY A 131 7.45 19.47 -6.99
CA GLY A 131 8.72 20.07 -6.59
C GLY A 131 9.35 20.89 -7.70
N ALA A 132 10.36 21.68 -7.35
CA ALA A 132 11.20 22.31 -8.37
C ALA A 132 11.95 21.23 -9.17
N VAL A 133 12.47 21.60 -10.35
CA VAL A 133 13.30 20.73 -11.17
C VAL A 133 14.47 20.17 -10.34
N GLY A 134 14.70 18.86 -10.41
CA GLY A 134 15.75 18.16 -9.68
C GLY A 134 15.48 17.93 -8.19
N THR A 135 14.29 18.26 -7.68
CA THR A 135 13.96 18.03 -6.27
C THR A 135 13.61 16.56 -6.04
N GLU A 136 14.41 15.87 -5.22
CA GLU A 136 14.17 14.47 -4.86
C GLU A 136 12.95 14.31 -3.96
N PHE A 137 12.82 15.14 -2.92
CA PHE A 137 11.76 15.02 -1.91
C PHE A 137 10.66 16.05 -2.13
N VAL A 138 9.43 15.59 -2.30
CA VAL A 138 8.26 16.45 -2.49
C VAL A 138 7.16 16.01 -1.54
N THR A 139 6.51 16.97 -0.89
CA THR A 139 5.47 16.70 0.12
C THR A 139 4.17 17.40 -0.23
N ALA A 140 3.08 16.64 -0.26
CA ALA A 140 1.72 17.16 -0.38
C ALA A 140 1.04 17.11 1.00
N SER A 141 0.41 18.21 1.42
CA SER A 141 -0.25 18.33 2.72
C SER A 141 -1.77 18.32 2.60
N CYS A 142 -2.44 17.63 3.52
CA CYS A 142 -3.90 17.66 3.66
C CYS A 142 -4.43 18.85 4.46
N GLY A 143 -3.54 19.74 4.95
CA GLY A 143 -3.92 20.85 5.80
C GLY A 143 -4.61 20.36 7.08
N THR A 144 -5.88 20.72 7.28
CA THR A 144 -6.67 20.32 8.45
C THR A 144 -7.31 18.93 8.32
N LYS A 145 -7.25 18.31 7.14
CA LYS A 145 -7.78 16.97 6.84
C LYS A 145 -6.73 15.89 7.12
N LYS A 146 -7.14 14.62 7.05
CA LYS A 146 -6.23 13.47 7.14
C LYS A 146 -6.03 12.80 5.79
N VAL A 147 -4.83 12.29 5.59
CA VAL A 147 -4.45 11.44 4.47
C VAL A 147 -5.21 10.12 4.60
N ILE A 148 -5.98 9.79 3.57
CA ILE A 148 -6.59 8.48 3.37
C ILE A 148 -5.94 7.73 2.21
N GLY A 149 -5.27 8.47 1.31
CA GLY A 149 -4.58 7.90 0.16
C GLY A 149 -3.32 8.62 -0.21
N MET A 150 -2.45 7.91 -0.92
CA MET A 150 -1.15 8.41 -1.34
C MET A 150 -0.86 8.07 -2.80
N GLY A 151 0.02 8.88 -3.38
CA GLY A 151 0.51 8.72 -4.73
C GLY A 151 1.74 9.57 -4.99
N GLY A 152 2.40 9.27 -6.09
CA GLY A 152 3.58 9.97 -6.57
C GLY A 152 3.77 9.77 -8.05
N ARG A 153 4.41 10.72 -8.72
CA ARG A 153 4.83 10.54 -10.11
C ARG A 153 6.09 11.33 -10.42
N ILE A 154 6.85 10.82 -11.35
CA ILE A 154 7.97 11.52 -11.95
C ILE A 154 7.47 12.29 -13.18
N ASN A 155 7.99 13.50 -13.37
CA ASN A 155 7.81 14.33 -14.55
C ASN A 155 9.11 14.28 -15.34
N SER A 156 9.05 13.87 -16.60
CA SER A 156 10.20 13.90 -17.52
C SER A 156 11.44 13.13 -17.03
N GLY A 157 11.25 12.06 -16.23
CA GLY A 157 12.34 11.18 -15.77
C GLY A 157 12.76 10.12 -16.79
N LEU A 158 11.82 9.68 -17.66
CA LEU A 158 12.07 8.82 -18.82
C LEU A 158 12.81 7.50 -18.53
N GLY A 159 12.66 6.94 -17.32
CA GLY A 159 13.36 5.71 -16.92
C GLY A 159 14.73 5.94 -16.26
N ASP A 160 15.25 7.17 -16.30
CA ASP A 160 16.49 7.58 -15.60
C ASP A 160 16.23 8.07 -14.18
N VAL A 161 14.96 8.24 -13.80
CA VAL A 161 14.51 8.59 -12.44
C VAL A 161 13.35 7.69 -12.08
N VAL A 162 13.37 7.15 -10.86
CA VAL A 162 12.36 6.21 -10.36
C VAL A 162 11.74 6.68 -9.05
N LEU A 163 10.53 6.18 -8.75
CA LEU A 163 9.94 6.35 -7.43
C LEU A 163 10.64 5.41 -6.44
N ASP A 164 11.27 6.00 -5.44
CA ASP A 164 11.96 5.30 -4.35
C ASP A 164 11.07 5.26 -3.09
N GLN A 165 10.29 6.32 -2.89
CA GLN A 165 9.40 6.47 -1.75
C GLN A 165 8.06 7.06 -2.16
N VAL A 166 6.97 6.48 -1.64
CA VAL A 166 5.62 7.06 -1.60
C VAL A 166 5.02 6.73 -0.24
N VAL A 167 5.10 7.66 0.71
CA VAL A 167 4.79 7.38 2.12
C VAL A 167 3.87 8.41 2.75
N PRO A 168 2.97 8.01 3.65
CA PRO A 168 2.24 8.94 4.48
C PRO A 168 3.04 9.27 5.75
N SER A 169 2.90 10.50 6.23
CA SER A 169 3.39 10.91 7.55
C SER A 169 2.75 10.07 8.66
N PHE A 170 3.43 9.95 9.80
CA PHE A 170 2.95 9.13 10.91
C PHE A 170 1.58 9.60 11.44
N ASP A 171 1.37 10.90 11.49
CA ASP A 171 0.14 11.57 11.92
C ASP A 171 -0.93 11.68 10.82
N LEU A 172 -0.67 11.11 9.63
CA LEU A 172 -1.54 11.12 8.46
C LEU A 172 -1.96 12.54 8.03
N THR A 173 -1.03 13.50 8.02
CA THR A 173 -1.29 14.88 7.57
C THR A 173 -0.64 15.22 6.24
N SER A 174 0.36 14.44 5.80
CA SER A 174 1.01 14.63 4.51
C SER A 174 1.45 13.33 3.86
N VAL A 175 1.72 13.40 2.55
CA VAL A 175 2.38 12.35 1.77
C VAL A 175 3.71 12.89 1.26
N THR A 176 4.78 12.14 1.47
CA THR A 176 6.11 12.45 0.95
C THR A 176 6.46 11.44 -0.14
N VAL A 177 6.95 11.97 -1.25
CA VAL A 177 7.53 11.19 -2.34
C VAL A 177 9.00 11.49 -2.42
N ARG A 178 9.79 10.45 -2.64
CA ARG A 178 11.19 10.55 -3.01
C ARG A 178 11.39 9.98 -4.41
N ALA A 179 11.97 10.78 -5.27
CA ALA A 179 12.46 10.39 -6.58
C ALA A 179 13.99 10.27 -6.53
N VAL A 180 14.54 9.27 -7.21
CA VAL A 180 15.98 9.01 -7.22
C VAL A 180 16.44 8.77 -8.64
N ALA A 181 17.55 9.41 -9.03
CA ALA A 181 18.21 9.12 -10.29
C ALA A 181 18.79 7.71 -10.27
N VAL A 182 18.59 6.99 -11.37
CA VAL A 182 19.10 5.64 -11.57
C VAL A 182 20.62 5.68 -11.63
N GLN A 183 21.26 4.63 -11.12
CA GLN A 183 22.73 4.57 -11.10
C GLN A 183 23.29 4.66 -12.53
N GLY A 184 24.38 5.44 -12.68
CA GLY A 184 25.03 5.66 -13.97
C GLY A 184 24.31 6.64 -14.90
N THR A 185 23.17 7.21 -14.51
CA THR A 185 22.47 8.26 -15.27
C THR A 185 22.70 9.64 -14.66
N SER A 186 22.41 10.69 -15.43
CA SER A 186 22.47 12.09 -14.95
C SER A 186 21.32 12.90 -15.55
N PRO A 187 20.07 12.56 -15.21
CA PRO A 187 18.90 13.16 -15.82
C PRO A 187 18.77 14.63 -15.43
N ALA A 188 18.40 15.46 -16.41
CA ALA A 188 18.16 16.89 -16.22
C ALA A 188 16.71 17.24 -16.58
N GLY A 189 16.17 18.31 -15.99
CA GLY A 189 14.83 18.81 -16.33
C GLY A 189 13.66 18.00 -15.76
N TRP A 190 13.93 16.98 -14.94
CA TRP A 190 12.89 16.19 -14.27
C TRP A 190 12.38 16.86 -12.99
N SER A 191 11.18 16.51 -12.54
CA SER A 191 10.65 16.89 -11.22
C SER A 191 9.74 15.80 -10.67
N ALA A 192 9.52 15.76 -9.36
CA ALA A 192 8.55 14.86 -8.75
C ALA A 192 7.26 15.58 -8.36
N THR A 193 6.14 14.85 -8.37
CA THR A 193 4.87 15.30 -7.82
C THR A 193 4.42 14.33 -6.74
N SER A 194 4.21 14.84 -5.53
CA SER A 194 3.55 14.10 -4.44
C SER A 194 2.05 14.34 -4.47
N ILE A 195 1.27 13.30 -4.17
CA ILE A 195 -0.19 13.33 -4.25
C ILE A 195 -0.77 12.72 -2.97
N ALA A 196 -1.65 13.47 -2.30
CA ALA A 196 -2.39 13.03 -1.14
C ALA A 196 -3.89 13.03 -1.43
N VAL A 197 -4.57 11.93 -1.12
CA VAL A 197 -6.03 11.89 -1.03
C VAL A 197 -6.41 12.20 0.40
N CYS A 198 -7.18 13.25 0.60
CA CYS A 198 -7.48 13.81 1.92
C CYS A 198 -8.98 13.75 2.20
N ALA A 199 -9.34 13.51 3.46
CA ALA A 199 -10.72 13.57 3.93
C ALA A 199 -10.77 14.03 5.39
N THR A 200 -11.95 14.42 5.87
CA THR A 200 -12.23 14.39 7.31
C THR A 200 -11.96 12.99 7.80
N ALA A 201 -11.20 12.85 8.90
CA ALA A 201 -10.72 11.56 9.38
C ALA A 201 -11.85 10.51 9.44
N PRO A 202 -11.79 9.45 8.61
CA PRO A 202 -12.73 8.35 8.70
C PRO A 202 -12.64 7.66 10.05
N ALA A 203 -13.67 6.89 10.40
CA ALA A 203 -13.66 6.16 11.66
C ALA A 203 -12.50 5.15 11.66
N GLY A 204 -11.87 4.98 12.82
CA GLY A 204 -10.78 4.00 12.98
C GLY A 204 -9.55 4.24 12.10
N LEU A 205 -9.38 5.43 11.51
CA LEU A 205 -8.26 5.75 10.62
C LEU A 205 -6.92 5.49 11.33
N GLU A 206 -6.07 4.68 10.72
CA GLU A 206 -4.73 4.41 11.22
C GLU A 206 -3.75 4.06 10.10
N ARG A 207 -2.46 4.22 10.41
CA ARG A 207 -1.35 3.81 9.56
C ARG A 207 -0.83 2.46 10.03
N VAL A 208 -0.71 1.51 9.12
CA VAL A 208 0.02 0.25 9.34
C VAL A 208 1.33 0.28 8.57
N ALA A 209 2.32 -0.46 9.07
CA ALA A 209 3.62 -0.59 8.42
C ALA A 209 4.15 -2.01 8.55
N THR A 210 4.85 -2.49 7.52
CA THR A 210 5.78 -3.61 7.64
C THR A 210 7.16 -3.05 7.42
N ILE A 211 8.04 -3.27 8.39
CA ILE A 211 9.42 -2.76 8.36
C ILE A 211 10.32 -3.89 7.90
N GLY A 212 10.97 -3.68 6.76
CA GLY A 212 11.96 -4.61 6.24
C GLY A 212 13.20 -4.61 7.12
N THR A 213 13.85 -5.76 7.22
CA THR A 213 15.20 -5.83 7.80
C THR A 213 16.20 -5.66 6.67
N SER A 214 17.28 -4.90 6.92
CA SER A 214 18.35 -4.78 5.92
C SER A 214 18.93 -6.16 5.63
N ALA A 215 18.74 -6.64 4.41
CA ALA A 215 19.26 -7.92 3.93
C ALA A 215 19.75 -7.71 2.50
N SER A 216 20.98 -8.12 2.19
CA SER A 216 21.53 -8.10 0.84
C SER A 216 20.90 -9.21 0.00
N ASN A 217 19.65 -9.00 -0.40
CA ASN A 217 18.90 -9.89 -1.28
C ASN A 217 18.62 -9.17 -2.60
N PRO A 218 18.67 -9.86 -3.75
CA PRO A 218 18.34 -9.26 -5.04
C PRO A 218 16.87 -8.85 -5.16
N SER A 219 16.02 -9.24 -4.20
CA SER A 219 14.66 -8.73 -4.09
C SER A 219 14.14 -8.85 -2.66
N ASP A 220 13.17 -8.01 -2.31
CA ASP A 220 12.47 -8.03 -1.03
C ASP A 220 10.96 -7.79 -1.25
N SER A 221 10.14 -8.33 -0.35
CA SER A 221 8.71 -8.08 -0.34
C SER A 221 8.16 -8.05 1.07
N GLY A 222 7.30 -7.08 1.34
CA GLY A 222 6.59 -6.95 2.60
C GLY A 222 5.09 -7.09 2.39
N LEU A 223 4.38 -7.62 3.39
CA LEU A 223 2.92 -7.56 3.43
C LEU A 223 2.45 -7.08 4.79
N ARG A 224 1.33 -6.36 4.80
CA ARG A 224 0.65 -5.91 6.02
C ARG A 224 -0.86 -5.87 5.80
N ALA A 225 -1.58 -6.68 6.58
CA ALA A 225 -3.04 -6.58 6.65
C ALA A 225 -3.46 -5.44 7.59
N CYS A 226 -4.57 -4.79 7.25
CA CYS A 226 -5.30 -3.93 8.16
C CYS A 226 -5.81 -4.75 9.36
N PRO A 227 -5.93 -4.13 10.56
CA PRO A 227 -6.53 -4.79 11.70
C PRO A 227 -7.95 -5.27 11.41
N ALA A 228 -8.38 -6.27 12.18
CA ALA A 228 -9.67 -6.92 11.98
C ALA A 228 -10.81 -5.89 11.95
N GLY A 229 -11.66 -6.00 10.91
CA GLY A 229 -12.81 -5.11 10.70
C GLY A 229 -12.48 -3.77 10.04
N LYS A 230 -11.23 -3.54 9.60
CA LYS A 230 -10.86 -2.36 8.80
C LYS A 230 -10.53 -2.75 7.37
N GLY A 231 -10.85 -1.85 6.43
CA GLY A 231 -10.43 -1.94 5.04
C GLY A 231 -9.21 -1.07 4.77
N LEU A 232 -8.50 -1.37 3.68
CA LEU A 232 -7.34 -0.61 3.23
C LEU A 232 -7.79 0.44 2.22
N TYR A 233 -7.58 1.72 2.52
CA TYR A 233 -7.80 2.81 1.57
C TYR A 233 -6.67 2.91 0.53
N SER A 234 -5.43 2.73 0.96
CA SER A 234 -4.26 2.96 0.11
C SER A 234 -3.02 2.26 0.65
N ALA A 235 -2.08 1.98 -0.24
CA ALA A 235 -0.77 1.41 0.06
C ALA A 235 0.35 2.29 -0.51
N GLY A 236 1.53 2.19 0.10
CA GLY A 236 2.75 2.85 -0.34
C GLY A 236 3.99 2.10 0.14
N ALA A 237 5.16 2.56 -0.27
CA ALA A 237 6.43 1.87 -0.02
C ALA A 237 7.58 2.88 0.15
N ASP A 238 8.68 2.37 0.68
CA ASP A 238 9.90 3.13 0.97
C ASP A 238 11.11 2.21 0.91
N ILE A 239 11.97 2.48 -0.06
CA ILE A 239 13.23 1.79 -0.24
C ILE A 239 14.30 2.55 0.54
N ASN A 240 14.90 1.89 1.54
CA ASN A 240 15.96 2.50 2.33
C ASN A 240 17.32 2.09 1.79
N ALA A 241 18.16 3.09 1.49
CA ALA A 241 19.53 2.92 1.02
C ALA A 241 19.67 2.15 -0.32
N GLY A 242 18.65 2.17 -1.18
CA GLY A 242 18.69 1.53 -2.50
C GLY A 242 19.48 2.31 -3.57
N ASN A 243 19.73 3.61 -3.34
CA ASN A 243 20.64 4.46 -4.13
C ASN A 243 20.43 4.41 -5.66
N GLY A 244 19.19 4.28 -6.13
CA GLY A 244 18.89 4.22 -7.57
C GLY A 244 19.20 2.89 -8.24
N GLN A 245 19.58 1.87 -7.46
CA GLN A 245 19.86 0.50 -7.89
C GLN A 245 18.86 -0.53 -7.35
N VAL A 246 17.83 -0.06 -6.64
CA VAL A 246 16.74 -0.89 -6.15
C VAL A 246 15.45 -0.27 -6.65
N LEU A 247 14.69 -1.06 -7.39
CA LEU A 247 13.54 -0.61 -8.15
C LEU A 247 12.26 -1.02 -7.44
N LEU A 248 11.37 -0.07 -7.19
CA LEU A 248 10.04 -0.37 -6.69
C LEU A 248 9.20 -1.02 -7.81
N THR A 249 9.02 -2.34 -7.72
CA THR A 249 8.33 -3.14 -8.74
C THR A 249 6.88 -3.48 -8.38
N GLY A 250 6.48 -3.23 -7.13
CA GLY A 250 5.12 -3.51 -6.70
C GLY A 250 4.66 -2.70 -5.50
N VAL A 251 3.51 -2.06 -5.67
CA VAL A 251 2.59 -1.65 -4.62
C VAL A 251 1.24 -2.28 -4.97
N ASN A 252 0.85 -3.33 -4.25
CA ASN A 252 -0.31 -4.15 -4.52
C ASN A 252 -1.27 -4.13 -3.32
N ILE A 253 -2.57 -4.25 -3.60
CA ILE A 253 -3.63 -4.38 -2.62
C ILE A 253 -4.38 -5.69 -2.88
N THR A 254 -4.32 -6.61 -1.91
CA THR A 254 -4.95 -7.92 -2.00
C THR A 254 -6.13 -8.01 -1.02
N GLY A 255 -7.25 -8.55 -1.49
CA GLY A 255 -8.45 -8.75 -0.67
C GLY A 255 -9.08 -7.46 -0.12
N GLY A 256 -8.70 -6.29 -0.64
CA GLY A 256 -9.18 -4.97 -0.17
C GLY A 256 -8.69 -4.56 1.21
N ASN A 257 -7.82 -5.35 1.87
CA ASN A 257 -7.37 -5.08 3.24
C ASN A 257 -5.88 -5.31 3.49
N THR A 258 -5.13 -5.79 2.50
CA THR A 258 -3.72 -6.15 2.66
C THR A 258 -2.86 -5.36 1.68
N ALA A 259 -1.95 -4.56 2.22
CA ALA A 259 -0.89 -3.91 1.44
C ALA A 259 0.23 -4.92 1.22
N ARG A 260 0.70 -5.05 -0.03
CA ARG A 260 1.87 -5.84 -0.39
C ARG A 260 2.80 -4.97 -1.21
N VAL A 261 4.08 -4.94 -0.84
CA VAL A 261 5.11 -4.18 -1.54
C VAL A 261 6.19 -5.12 -2.04
N ARG A 262 6.84 -4.76 -3.15
CA ARG A 262 7.98 -5.48 -3.71
C ARG A 262 8.98 -4.49 -4.30
N ALA A 263 10.26 -4.77 -4.08
CA ALA A 263 11.35 -4.15 -4.79
C ALA A 263 12.38 -5.19 -5.22
N ASP A 264 13.11 -4.88 -6.27
CA ASP A 264 14.11 -5.74 -6.88
C ASP A 264 15.36 -4.90 -7.16
N GLU A 265 16.55 -5.44 -6.89
CA GLU A 265 17.80 -4.82 -7.35
C GLU A 265 17.80 -4.74 -8.89
N ASP A 266 18.49 -3.75 -9.44
CA ASP A 266 18.65 -3.58 -10.87
C ASP A 266 19.47 -4.70 -11.53
N ALA A 267 19.64 -4.62 -12.85
CA ALA A 267 20.16 -5.73 -13.67
C ALA A 267 21.59 -6.17 -13.30
N ASP A 268 22.43 -5.24 -12.85
CA ASP A 268 23.81 -5.49 -12.41
C ASP A 268 23.92 -5.73 -10.89
N GLY A 269 22.81 -5.61 -10.17
CA GLY A 269 22.69 -5.88 -8.74
C GLY A 269 23.24 -4.75 -7.87
N PHE A 270 22.93 -4.82 -6.59
CA PHE A 270 23.36 -3.81 -5.62
C PHE A 270 24.35 -4.39 -4.61
N ALA A 271 25.57 -3.86 -4.60
CA ALA A 271 26.62 -4.31 -3.68
C ALA A 271 26.39 -3.87 -2.21
N GLY A 272 25.46 -2.93 -1.99
CA GLY A 272 25.13 -2.42 -0.66
C GLY A 272 24.13 -3.29 0.09
N SER A 273 23.65 -2.75 1.21
CA SER A 273 22.50 -3.30 1.94
C SER A 273 21.36 -2.31 1.86
N TRP A 274 20.16 -2.84 1.68
CA TRP A 274 18.94 -2.06 1.56
C TRP A 274 17.80 -2.77 2.30
N SER A 275 16.69 -2.07 2.52
CA SER A 275 15.47 -2.65 3.09
C SER A 275 14.23 -2.02 2.50
N LEU A 276 13.14 -2.78 2.46
CA LEU A 276 11.85 -2.32 1.98
C LEU A 276 10.86 -2.15 3.12
N ASN A 277 10.34 -0.94 3.29
CA ASN A 277 9.18 -0.71 4.14
C ASN A 277 7.91 -0.66 3.28
N GLY A 278 6.84 -1.25 3.79
CA GLY A 278 5.50 -1.14 3.21
C GLY A 278 4.58 -0.40 4.16
N TYR A 279 3.69 0.44 3.62
CA TYR A 279 2.72 1.20 4.39
C TYR A 279 1.31 0.99 3.88
N GLY A 280 0.36 1.01 4.80
CA GLY A 280 -1.07 0.99 4.51
C GLY A 280 -1.81 2.03 5.33
N ILE A 281 -2.87 2.60 4.76
CA ILE A 281 -3.83 3.44 5.50
C ILE A 281 -5.14 2.67 5.62
N CYS A 282 -5.50 2.36 6.85
CA CYS A 282 -6.65 1.54 7.18
C CYS A 282 -7.73 2.37 7.86
N GLY A 283 -8.99 1.98 7.72
CA GLY A 283 -10.10 2.59 8.46
C GLY A 283 -11.42 1.88 8.21
N SER A 284 -12.49 2.53 8.67
CA SER A 284 -13.88 2.07 8.62
C SER A 284 -14.84 3.14 8.14
#